data_AF-A0A9D4ELW4-F1
#
_entry.id   AF-A0A9D4ELW4-F1
#
_cell.length_a   1.000
_cell.length_b   1.000
_cell.length_c   1.000
_cell.angle_alpha   90.00
_cell.angle_beta   90.00
_cell.angle_gamma   90.00
#
_symmetry.space_group_name_H-M   'P 1'
#
loop_
_entity.id
_entity.type
_entity.pdbx_description
1 polymer ?
#
loop_
_entity_poly.entity_id
_entity_poly.type
_entity_poly.pdbx_seq_one_letter_code
_entity_poly.pdbx_strand_id
1 'polypeptide(L)'
;MVEPTQNFAVKKCMHGYTYRLKSPDKRLPITPDLLARLVQSLHFTSNSVFHRILVKAMYLLAFHAFLRVGEITGRSKPAVLTYSCAKFIHPTAHLPA
;
A
#
# COMPACT_ATOMS: atom_id res chain seq x y z
N MET A 1 36.49 -7.06 -0.48
CA MET A 1 35.43 -8.08 -0.61
C MET A 1 34.14 -7.49 -0.06
N VAL A 2 33.14 -7.22 -0.89
CA VAL A 2 31.84 -6.67 -0.43
C VAL A 2 31.10 -7.78 0.30
N GLU A 3 30.73 -7.54 1.56
CA GLU A 3 29.96 -8.49 2.36
C GLU A 3 28.57 -8.70 1.70
N PRO A 4 28.25 -9.91 1.20
CA PRO A 4 27.00 -10.15 0.48
C PRO A 4 25.75 -9.95 1.36
N THR A 5 25.90 -9.99 2.68
CA THR A 5 24.84 -9.76 3.66
C THR A 5 24.46 -8.28 3.80
N GLN A 6 25.35 -7.34 3.40
CA GLN A 6 25.02 -5.91 3.36
C GLN A 6 24.13 -5.54 2.17
N ASN A 7 23.93 -6.44 1.22
CA ASN A 7 23.09 -6.21 0.05
C ASN A 7 21.63 -5.93 0.48
N PHE A 8 21.04 -4.89 -0.08
CA PHE A 8 19.68 -4.45 0.23
C PHE A 8 18.64 -5.57 0.07
N ALA A 9 18.78 -6.38 -0.98
CA ALA A 9 17.90 -7.52 -1.23
C ALA A 9 17.97 -8.55 -0.09
N VAL A 10 19.18 -8.89 0.36
CA VAL A 10 19.40 -9.84 1.45
C VAL A 10 18.85 -9.30 2.77
N LYS A 11 19.09 -8.03 3.08
CA LYS A 11 18.51 -7.37 4.27
C LYS A 11 16.99 -7.35 4.25
N LYS A 12 16.36 -7.11 3.09
CA LYS A 12 14.90 -7.11 2.95
C LYS A 12 14.31 -8.52 3.08
N CYS A 13 14.96 -9.54 2.52
CA CYS A 13 14.55 -10.93 2.71
C CYS A 13 14.62 -11.35 4.18
N MET A 14 15.71 -11.04 4.88
CA MET A 14 15.87 -11.31 6.32
C MET A 14 14.81 -10.58 7.16
N HIS A 15 14.53 -9.30 6.85
CA HIS A 15 13.44 -8.57 7.50
C HIS A 15 12.08 -9.21 7.23
N GLY A 16 11.78 -9.59 5.98
CA GLY A 16 10.52 -10.27 5.64
C GLY A 16 10.35 -11.58 6.40
N TYR A 17 11.43 -12.35 6.56
CA TYR A 17 11.44 -13.59 7.32
C TYR A 17 11.15 -13.35 8.81
N THR A 18 11.75 -12.34 9.43
CA THR A 18 11.45 -11.99 10.83
C THR A 18 10.02 -11.49 11.04
N TYR A 19 9.42 -10.81 10.05
CA TYR A 19 7.99 -10.49 10.07
C TYR A 19 7.10 -11.73 9.98
N ARG A 20 7.52 -12.77 9.25
CA ARG A 20 6.77 -14.02 9.09
C ARG A 20 6.75 -14.89 10.37
N LEU A 21 7.70 -14.67 11.28
CA LEU A 21 7.75 -15.31 12.60
C LEU A 21 6.81 -14.64 13.63
N LYS A 22 6.26 -13.46 13.33
CA LYS A 22 5.21 -12.83 14.16
C LYS A 22 3.90 -13.58 13.95
N SER A 23 3.04 -13.57 14.98
CA SER A 23 1.68 -14.13 14.97
C SER A 23 1.07 -14.09 13.56
N PRO A 24 0.50 -15.19 13.05
CA PRO A 24 -0.20 -15.17 11.76
C PRO A 24 -1.18 -14.00 11.77
N ASP A 25 -1.19 -13.24 10.67
CA ASP A 25 -2.10 -12.11 10.53
C ASP A 25 -3.54 -12.63 10.65
N LYS A 26 -4.22 -12.24 11.73
CA LYS A 26 -5.60 -12.65 12.00
C LYS A 26 -6.60 -11.91 11.12
N ARG A 27 -6.15 -10.92 10.33
CA ARG A 27 -7.01 -10.22 9.38
C ARG A 27 -7.40 -11.19 8.28
N LEU A 28 -8.66 -11.60 8.30
CA LEU A 28 -9.22 -12.37 7.20
C LEU A 28 -9.17 -11.53 5.91
N PRO A 29 -8.89 -12.15 4.75
CA PRO A 29 -9.07 -11.48 3.48
C PRO A 29 -10.53 -10.99 3.40
N ILE A 30 -10.74 -9.86 2.73
CA ILE A 30 -12.12 -9.41 2.45
C ILE A 30 -12.79 -10.54 1.67
N THR A 31 -13.90 -11.08 2.19
CA THR A 31 -14.70 -12.07 1.49
C THR A 31 -15.80 -11.39 0.69
N PRO A 32 -16.36 -12.05 -0.35
CA PRO A 32 -17.51 -11.51 -1.09
C PRO A 32 -18.69 -11.13 -0.18
N ASP A 33 -18.97 -11.93 0.85
CA ASP A 33 -20.01 -11.64 1.84
C ASP A 33 -19.71 -10.38 2.67
N LEU A 34 -18.45 -10.21 3.08
CA LEU A 34 -18.03 -9.02 3.80
C LEU A 34 -18.16 -7.78 2.91
N LEU A 35 -17.78 -7.89 1.64
CA LEU A 35 -17.93 -6.82 0.66
C LEU A 35 -19.40 -6.42 0.47
N ALA A 36 -20.31 -7.40 0.36
CA ALA A 36 -21.75 -7.14 0.25
C ALA A 36 -22.29 -6.39 1.47
N ARG A 37 -21.88 -6.79 2.69
CA ARG A 37 -22.25 -6.12 3.94
C ARG A 37 -21.71 -4.68 3.99
N LEU A 38 -20.48 -4.46 3.55
CA LEU A 38 -19.89 -3.12 3.47
C LEU A 38 -20.68 -2.22 2.51
N VAL A 39 -21.04 -2.72 1.33
CA VAL A 39 -21.84 -1.97 0.34
C VAL A 39 -23.24 -1.66 0.86
N GLN A 40 -23.89 -2.59 1.55
CA GLN A 40 -25.21 -2.37 2.16
C GLN A 40 -25.15 -1.33 3.28
N SER A 41 -24.10 -1.35 4.11
CA SER A 41 -23.94 -0.40 5.22
C SER A 41 -23.82 1.06 4.76
N LEU A 42 -23.41 1.27 3.50
CA LEU A 42 -23.18 2.58 2.93
C LEU A 42 -24.44 3.45 2.86
N HIS A 43 -25.63 2.83 2.85
CA HIS A 43 -26.90 3.53 2.95
C HIS A 43 -27.06 4.31 4.26
N PHE A 44 -26.47 3.82 5.35
CA PHE A 44 -26.56 4.42 6.68
C PHE A 44 -25.43 5.43 6.97
N THR A 45 -24.28 5.31 6.32
CA THR A 45 -23.08 6.09 6.65
C THR A 45 -23.00 7.45 5.94
N SER A 46 -23.66 7.63 4.80
CA SER A 46 -23.57 8.88 4.02
C SER A 46 -24.93 9.32 3.50
N ASN A 47 -25.25 10.62 3.63
CA ASN A 47 -26.48 11.22 3.11
C ASN A 47 -26.39 11.61 1.63
N SER A 48 -25.19 11.63 1.04
CA SER A 48 -25.00 11.99 -0.38
C SER A 48 -25.09 10.76 -1.28
N VAL A 49 -25.96 10.82 -2.30
CA VAL A 49 -26.07 9.76 -3.31
C VAL A 49 -24.76 9.60 -4.08
N PHE A 50 -24.13 10.71 -4.46
CA PHE A 50 -22.85 10.70 -5.16
C PHE A 50 -21.76 9.97 -4.36
N HIS A 51 -21.63 10.32 -3.08
CA HIS A 51 -20.60 9.72 -2.22
C HIS A 51 -20.83 8.21 -2.00
N ARG A 52 -22.10 7.80 -1.88
CA ARG A 52 -22.48 6.37 -1.82
C ARG A 52 -22.09 5.62 -3.10
N ILE A 53 -22.38 6.18 -4.27
CA ILE A 53 -22.02 5.54 -5.55
C ILE A 53 -20.50 5.45 -5.69
N LEU A 54 -19.78 6.53 -5.38
CA LEU A 54 -18.33 6.59 -5.48
C LEU A 54 -17.66 5.54 -4.59
N VAL A 55 -18.00 5.49 -3.30
CA VAL A 55 -17.39 4.55 -2.35
C VAL A 55 -17.76 3.10 -2.69
N LYS A 56 -19.01 2.84 -3.12
CA LYS A 56 -19.42 1.53 -3.63
C LYS A 56 -18.54 1.10 -4.82
N ALA A 57 -18.35 1.98 -5.79
CA ALA A 57 -17.51 1.70 -6.96
C ALA A 57 -16.06 1.42 -6.55
N MET A 58 -15.50 2.21 -5.62
CA MET A 58 -14.15 2.01 -5.11
C MET A 58 -13.97 0.66 -4.40
N TYR A 59 -14.93 0.24 -3.57
CA TYR A 59 -14.88 -1.06 -2.89
C TYR A 59 -14.93 -2.24 -3.86
N LEU A 60 -15.84 -2.19 -4.83
CA LEU A 60 -15.97 -3.22 -5.86
C LEU A 60 -14.70 -3.29 -6.73
N LEU A 61 -14.20 -2.14 -7.18
CA LEU A 61 -13.00 -2.07 -8.01
C LEU A 61 -11.77 -2.59 -7.27
N ALA A 62 -11.55 -2.15 -6.03
CA ALA A 62 -10.42 -2.62 -5.22
C ALA A 62 -10.45 -4.14 -5.00
N PHE A 63 -11.64 -4.69 -4.76
CA PHE A 63 -11.83 -6.13 -4.53
C PHE A 63 -11.59 -6.96 -5.79
N HIS A 64 -12.21 -6.60 -6.91
CA HIS A 64 -12.14 -7.41 -8.14
C HIS A 64 -10.85 -7.21 -8.94
N ALA A 65 -10.22 -6.04 -8.86
CA ALA A 65 -8.97 -5.74 -9.56
C ALA A 65 -7.72 -5.88 -8.67
N PHE A 66 -7.87 -6.32 -7.41
CA PHE A 66 -6.79 -6.45 -6.42
C PHE A 66 -5.97 -5.17 -6.22
N LEU A 67 -6.62 -4.01 -6.35
CA LEU A 67 -5.97 -2.71 -6.27
C LEU A 67 -5.90 -2.23 -4.82
N ARG A 68 -4.79 -1.57 -4.47
CA ARG A 68 -4.65 -0.85 -3.19
C ARG A 68 -5.35 0.51 -3.28
N VAL A 69 -5.77 1.04 -2.13
CA VAL A 69 -6.40 2.37 -2.06
C VAL A 69 -5.56 3.46 -2.74
N GLY A 70 -4.23 3.41 -2.59
CA GLY A 70 -3.31 4.38 -3.18
C GLY A 70 -3.19 4.31 -4.71
N GLU A 71 -3.65 3.23 -5.33
CA GLU A 71 -3.67 3.04 -6.80
C GLU A 71 -4.97 3.58 -7.40
N ILE A 72 -6.08 3.55 -6.64
CA ILE A 72 -7.39 4.05 -7.06
C ILE A 72 -7.67 5.49 -6.62
N THR A 73 -6.95 6.00 -5.62
CA THR A 73 -7.06 7.40 -5.20
C THR A 73 -5.98 8.25 -5.83
N GLY A 74 -6.38 9.33 -6.51
CA GLY A 74 -5.44 10.39 -6.88
C GLY A 74 -4.98 11.13 -5.63
N ARG A 75 -3.66 11.20 -5.40
CA ARG A 75 -3.14 12.21 -4.47
C ARG A 75 -3.24 13.55 -5.18
N SER A 76 -4.04 14.47 -4.64
CA SER A 76 -3.93 15.89 -4.98
C SER A 76 -2.58 16.39 -4.44
N LYS A 77 -1.50 16.12 -5.17
CA LYS A 77 -0.22 16.77 -4.90
C LYS A 77 -0.36 18.21 -5.37
N PRO A 78 -0.04 19.24 -4.56
CA PRO A 78 0.33 20.51 -5.17
C PRO A 78 1.48 20.19 -6.14
N ALA A 79 1.49 20.80 -7.33
CA ALA A 79 2.53 20.63 -8.35
C ALA A 79 3.90 21.20 -7.91
N VAL A 80 4.19 21.20 -6.60
CA VAL A 80 5.38 21.75 -5.97
C VAL A 80 6.00 20.64 -5.14
N LEU A 81 7.09 20.06 -5.65
CA LEU A 81 7.97 19.21 -4.85
C LEU A 81 8.78 20.13 -3.93
N THR A 82 8.44 20.18 -2.65
CA THR A 82 9.29 20.88 -1.66
C THR A 82 10.54 20.04 -1.41
N TYR A 83 11.71 20.68 -1.47
CA TYR A 83 13.04 20.07 -1.32
C TYR A 83 13.22 19.32 0.01
N SER A 84 12.41 19.62 1.02
CA SER A 84 12.43 19.02 2.35
C SER A 84 12.16 17.51 2.38
N CYS A 85 11.60 16.93 1.30
CA CYS A 85 11.32 15.49 1.20
C CYS A 85 12.27 14.73 0.24
N ALA A 86 13.22 15.42 -0.41
CA ALA A 86 14.13 14.80 -1.35
C ALA A 86 15.33 14.16 -0.64
N LYS A 87 15.44 12.83 -0.69
CA LYS A 87 16.69 12.13 -0.34
C LYS A 87 17.47 11.90 -1.61
N PHE A 88 18.62 12.55 -1.73
CA PHE A 88 19.59 12.25 -2.78
C PHE A 88 20.11 10.83 -2.57
N ILE A 89 19.90 9.97 -3.56
CA ILE A 89 20.58 8.68 -3.62
C ILE A 89 22.00 9.01 -4.09
N HIS A 90 22.96 9.07 -3.16
CA HIS A 90 24.37 9.11 -3.54
C HIS A 90 24.71 7.79 -4.24
N PRO A 91 25.22 7.82 -5.48
CA PRO A 91 25.86 6.65 -6.04
C PRO A 91 27.19 6.48 -5.29
N THR A 92 27.25 5.53 -4.36
CA THR A 92 28.54 5.05 -3.84
C THR A 92 29.27 4.36 -4.98
N ALA A 93 30.10 5.12 -5.70
CA ALA A 93 31.11 4.58 -6.57
C ALA A 93 32.18 3.92 -5.69
N HIS A 94 32.13 2.60 -5.58
CA HIS A 94 33.26 1.80 -5.12
C HIS A 94 34.36 1.89 -6.18
N LEU A 95 35.41 2.66 -5.91
CA LEU A 95 36.67 2.62 -6.66
C LEU A 95 37.55 1.51 -6.03
N PRO A 96 38.00 0.48 -6.79
CA PRO A 96 39.07 -0.39 -6.33
C PRO A 96 40.44 0.29 -6.52
N ALA A 97 41.41 -0.19 -5.72
CA ALA A 97 42.73 0.37 -5.42
C ALA A 97 43.55 0.91 -6.60
#